data_AF-A0A366IGL5-F1
#
_entry.id   AF-A0A366IGL5-F1
#
_cell.length_a   1.000
_cell.length_b   1.000
_cell.length_c   1.000
_cell.angle_alpha   90.00
_cell.angle_beta   90.00
_cell.angle_gamma   90.00
#
_symmetry.space_group_name_H-M   'P 1'
#
loop_
_entity.id
_entity.type
_entity.pdbx_description
1 polymer ?
#
loop_
_entity_poly.entity_id
_entity_poly.type
_entity_poly.pdbx_seq_one_letter_code
_entity_poly.pdbx_strand_id
1 'polypeptide(L)'
;MRGDQRKDGYTMSEFADQLDTRIDDVRQRLHEARAAGDDFLVENLIDELENLLALADRNDVDTGPIAEVIRAETGSIPVIVEPEGA
;
A
#
# COMPACT_ATOMS: atom_id res chain seq x y z
N MET A 1 14.34 -6.96 41.15
CA MET A 1 13.05 -6.73 40.48
C MET A 1 13.18 -7.31 39.08
N ARG A 2 12.55 -8.45 38.83
CA ARG A 2 12.72 -9.25 37.60
C ARG A 2 11.57 -8.90 36.65
N GLY A 3 11.92 -8.68 35.39
CA GLY A 3 11.09 -8.00 34.40
C GLY A 3 9.73 -8.63 34.21
N ASP A 4 8.73 -7.76 34.19
CA ASP A 4 7.48 -7.97 33.49
C ASP A 4 7.32 -6.77 32.55
N GLN A 5 8.13 -6.78 31.49
CA GLN A 5 7.88 -5.95 30.32
C GLN A 5 6.62 -6.52 29.69
N ARG A 6 5.48 -5.96 30.10
CA ARG A 6 4.21 -6.13 29.41
C ARG A 6 4.46 -5.95 27.91
N LYS A 7 4.20 -7.00 27.12
CA LYS A 7 4.17 -6.98 25.66
C LYS A 7 2.93 -6.21 25.17
N ASP A 8 2.73 -5.01 25.67
CA ASP A 8 1.58 -4.18 25.37
C ASP A 8 2.07 -2.97 24.57
N GLY A 9 2.15 -3.13 23.26
CA GLY A 9 2.49 -2.05 22.36
C GLY A 9 3.07 -2.57 21.07
N TYR A 10 2.23 -3.16 20.22
CA TYR A 10 2.46 -3.00 18.78
C TYR A 10 2.43 -1.49 18.54
N THR A 11 3.61 -0.89 18.42
CA THR A 11 3.71 0.56 18.27
C THR A 11 3.28 0.93 16.85
N MET A 12 2.78 2.15 16.65
CA MET A 12 2.42 2.65 15.31
C MET A 12 3.58 2.51 14.30
N SER A 13 4.82 2.54 14.79
CA SER A 13 6.04 2.28 14.00
C SER A 13 6.09 0.86 13.45
N GLU A 14 5.80 -0.16 14.26
CA GLU A 14 5.83 -1.55 13.79
C GLU A 14 4.72 -1.85 12.77
N PHE A 15 3.58 -1.17 12.90
CA PHE A 15 2.51 -1.27 11.90
C PHE A 15 2.95 -0.62 10.57
N ALA A 16 3.58 0.55 10.60
CA ALA A 16 4.14 1.19 9.41
C ALA A 16 5.22 0.32 8.74
N ASP A 17 6.16 -0.24 9.52
CA ASP A 17 7.22 -1.12 8.99
C ASP A 17 6.65 -2.39 8.33
N GLN A 18 5.59 -2.95 8.91
CA GLN A 18 4.89 -4.11 8.34
C GLN A 18 4.14 -3.75 7.05
N LEU A 19 3.53 -2.57 7.02
CA LEU A 19 2.84 -2.07 5.85
C LEU A 19 3.83 -1.85 4.69
N ASP A 20 4.97 -1.20 4.96
CA ASP A 20 6.05 -1.00 3.98
C ASP A 20 6.57 -2.32 3.42
N THR A 21 6.84 -3.28 4.31
CA THR A 21 7.26 -4.63 3.89
C THR A 21 6.22 -5.30 2.99
N ARG A 22 4.92 -5.12 3.30
CA ARG A 22 3.84 -5.70 2.49
C ARG A 22 3.72 -5.03 1.14
N ILE A 23 3.91 -3.71 1.05
CA ILE A 23 3.90 -2.97 -0.21
C ILE A 23 5.04 -3.45 -1.10
N ASP A 24 6.26 -3.59 -0.56
CA ASP A 24 7.41 -4.06 -1.32
C ASP A 24 7.21 -5.48 -1.86
N ASP A 25 6.61 -6.38 -1.06
CA ASP A 25 6.24 -7.73 -1.51
C ASP A 25 5.22 -7.68 -2.67
N VAL A 26 4.18 -6.86 -2.55
CA VAL A 26 3.15 -6.73 -3.59
C VAL A 26 3.74 -6.13 -4.87
N ARG A 27 4.64 -5.14 -4.77
CA ARG A 27 5.37 -4.58 -5.93
C ARG A 27 6.20 -5.64 -6.65
N GLN A 28 6.94 -6.46 -5.90
CA GLN A 28 7.73 -7.54 -6.49
C GLN A 28 6.83 -8.55 -7.21
N ARG A 29 5.72 -8.95 -6.58
CA ARG A 29 4.74 -9.88 -7.16
C ARG A 29 4.06 -9.31 -8.40
N LEU A 30 3.80 -8.00 -8.43
CA LEU A 30 3.26 -7.30 -9.62
C LEU A 30 4.23 -7.38 -10.79
N HIS A 31 5.51 -7.11 -10.55
CA HIS A 31 6.54 -7.25 -11.58
C HIS A 31 6.62 -8.67 -12.13
N GLU A 32 6.55 -9.68 -11.27
CA GLU A 32 6.55 -11.09 -11.67
C GLU A 32 5.28 -11.47 -12.45
N ALA A 33 4.10 -11.05 -11.98
CA ALA A 33 2.83 -11.30 -12.65
C ALA A 33 2.79 -10.66 -14.05
N ARG A 34 3.28 -9.42 -14.20
CA ARG A 34 3.42 -8.75 -15.50
C ARG A 34 4.39 -9.49 -16.41
N ALA A 35 5.54 -9.94 -15.90
CA ALA A 35 6.51 -10.71 -16.68
C ALA A 35 5.96 -12.07 -17.13
N ALA A 36 5.07 -12.66 -16.34
CA ALA A 36 4.37 -13.90 -16.67
C ALA A 36 3.13 -13.71 -17.57
N GLY A 37 2.65 -12.48 -17.73
CA GLY A 37 1.41 -12.17 -18.45
C GLY A 37 0.15 -12.63 -17.69
N ASP A 38 0.21 -12.69 -16.36
CA ASP A 38 -0.90 -13.08 -15.50
C ASP A 38 -1.72 -11.84 -15.10
N ASP A 39 -2.59 -11.40 -16.02
CA ASP A 39 -3.42 -10.20 -15.83
C ASP A 39 -4.39 -10.34 -14.65
N PHE A 40 -4.88 -11.56 -14.37
CA PHE A 40 -5.74 -11.80 -13.22
C PHE A 40 -4.99 -11.58 -11.90
N LEU A 41 -3.76 -12.10 -11.79
CA LEU A 41 -2.94 -11.86 -10.61
C LEU A 41 -2.59 -10.39 -10.45
N VAL A 42 -2.30 -9.68 -11.54
CA VAL A 42 -2.07 -8.22 -11.52
C VAL A 42 -3.27 -7.47 -10.95
N GLU A 43 -4.48 -7.74 -11.43
CA GLU A 43 -5.71 -7.11 -10.92
C GLU A 43 -5.90 -7.36 -9.42
N ASN A 44 -5.75 -8.61 -8.97
CA ASN A 44 -5.88 -8.94 -7.54
C ASN A 44 -4.82 -8.24 -6.66
N LEU A 45 -3.60 -8.04 -7.17
CA LEU A 45 -2.55 -7.35 -6.45
C LEU A 45 -2.78 -5.84 -6.39
N ILE A 46 -3.40 -5.24 -7.42
CA ILE A 46 -3.83 -3.84 -7.39
C ILE A 46 -4.94 -3.67 -6.34
N ASP A 47 -5.95 -4.54 -6.32
CA ASP A 47 -7.00 -4.54 -5.30
C ASP A 47 -6.42 -4.70 -3.89
N GLU A 48 -5.38 -5.54 -3.73
CA GLU A 48 -4.65 -5.68 -2.47
C GLU A 48 -4.00 -4.36 -2.04
N LEU A 49 -3.33 -3.64 -2.95
CA LEU A 49 -2.75 -2.32 -2.65
C LEU A 49 -3.81 -1.30 -2.25
N GLU A 50 -4.97 -1.28 -2.90
CA GLU A 50 -6.09 -0.39 -2.53
C GLU A 50 -6.61 -0.67 -1.11
N ASN A 51 -6.68 -1.95 -0.73
CA ASN A 51 -7.04 -2.34 0.63
C ASN A 51 -5.98 -1.90 1.65
N LEU A 52 -4.69 -2.01 1.32
CA LEU A 52 -3.60 -1.53 2.17
C LEU A 52 -3.62 0.00 2.31
N LEU A 53 -3.94 0.73 1.23
CA LEU A 53 -4.12 2.18 1.26
C LEU A 53 -5.19 2.59 2.27
N ALA A 54 -6.37 1.96 2.21
CA ALA A 54 -7.46 2.22 3.13
C ALA A 54 -7.10 1.86 4.58
N LEU A 55 -6.27 0.83 4.78
CA LEU A 55 -5.80 0.45 6.10
C LEU A 55 -4.79 1.48 6.64
N ALA A 56 -3.87 1.95 5.82
CA ALA A 56 -2.88 2.96 6.18
C ALA A 56 -3.55 4.28 6.59
N ASP A 57 -4.50 4.76 5.78
CA ASP A 57 -5.28 5.98 6.04
C ASP A 57 -6.02 5.92 7.39
N ARG A 58 -6.68 4.79 7.68
CA ARG A 58 -7.39 4.57 8.95
C ARG A 58 -6.48 4.54 10.17
N ASN A 59 -5.20 4.25 9.98
CA ASN A 59 -4.20 4.15 11.05
C ASN A 59 -3.23 5.33 11.03
N ASP A 60 -3.53 6.43 10.32
CA ASP A 60 -2.67 7.64 10.27
C ASP A 60 -1.23 7.33 9.82
N VAL A 61 -1.07 6.35 8.92
CA VAL A 61 0.20 6.01 8.26
C VAL A 61 0.26 6.66 6.89
N ASP A 62 1.45 7.09 6.49
CA ASP A 62 1.66 7.73 5.18
C ASP A 62 1.23 6.81 4.04
N THR A 63 0.26 7.29 3.26
CA THR A 63 -0.34 6.59 2.12
C THR A 63 0.36 6.93 0.80
N GLY A 64 1.25 7.93 0.79
CA GLY A 64 1.96 8.39 -0.40
C GLY A 64 2.65 7.28 -1.19
N PRO A 65 3.45 6.41 -0.54
CA PRO A 65 4.11 5.30 -1.22
C PRO A 65 3.14 4.31 -1.89
N ILE A 66 2.04 3.95 -1.22
CA ILE A 66 1.02 3.03 -1.77
C ILE A 66 0.34 3.65 -2.98
N ALA A 67 -0.11 4.90 -2.85
CA ALA A 67 -0.80 5.61 -3.90
C ALA A 67 0.08 5.79 -5.16
N GLU A 68 1.38 5.98 -4.99
CA GLU A 68 2.33 6.04 -6.10
C GLU A 68 2.43 4.71 -6.85
N VAL A 69 2.48 3.59 -6.14
CA VAL A 69 2.51 2.24 -6.76
C VAL A 69 1.22 1.99 -7.53
N ILE A 70 0.05 2.20 -6.93
CA ILE A 70 -1.25 2.00 -7.62
C ILE A 70 -1.32 2.84 -8.90
N ARG A 71 -0.88 4.10 -8.85
CA ARG A 71 -0.82 4.99 -10.02
C ARG A 71 0.09 4.45 -11.11
N ALA A 72 1.29 3.97 -10.75
CA ALA A 72 2.23 3.42 -11.71
C ALA A 72 1.68 2.17 -12.40
N GLU A 73 0.97 1.32 -11.66
CA GLU A 73 0.51 0.02 -12.15
C GLU A 73 -0.80 0.06 -12.94
N THR A 74 -1.72 0.96 -12.56
CA THR A 74 -2.99 1.18 -13.26
C THR A 74 -2.82 2.05 -14.51
N GLY A 75 -1.67 2.70 -14.68
CA GLY A 75 -1.47 3.69 -15.72
C GLY A 75 -2.42 4.89 -15.60
N SER A 76 -2.99 5.11 -14.40
CA SER A 76 -3.90 6.22 -14.13
C SER A 76 -3.15 7.53 -14.28
N ILE A 77 -3.27 8.14 -15.46
CA ILE A 77 -2.95 9.54 -15.70
C ILE A 77 -3.74 10.34 -14.66
N PRO A 78 -3.14 11.33 -13.98
CA PRO A 78 -3.91 12.20 -13.09
C PRO A 78 -5.08 12.78 -13.88
N VAL A 79 -6.30 12.45 -13.49
CA VAL A 79 -7.45 13.30 -13.82
C VAL A 79 -7.22 14.56 -13.00
N ILE A 80 -6.53 15.52 -13.61
CA ILE A 80 -6.52 16.89 -13.12
C ILE A 80 -7.98 17.34 -13.24
N VAL A 81 -8.73 17.27 -12.14
CA VAL A 81 -9.96 18.06 -12.03
C VAL A 81 -9.50 19.51 -12.02
N GLU A 82 -9.44 20.12 -13.20
CA GLU A 82 -9.40 21.57 -13.31
C GLU A 82 -10.60 22.09 -12.50
N PRO A 83 -10.41 23.03 -11.55
CA PRO A 83 -11.55 23.63 -10.90
C PRO A 83 -12.39 24.28 -11.99
N GLU A 84 -13.61 23.76 -12.22
CA GLU A 84 -14.59 24.42 -13.07
C GLU A 84 -14.74 25.85 -12.54
N GLY A 85 -14.24 26.80 -13.33
CA GLY A 85 -14.42 28.20 -13.02
C GLY A 85 -15.91 28.52 -12.99
N ALA A 86 -16.38 28.98 -11.83
CA ALA A 86 -17.60 29.74 -11.67
C ALA A 86 -17.48 30.68 -10.46
#